data_AF-A0AA37NTS7-F1
#
_entry.id   AF-A0AA37NTS7-F1
#
_cell.length_a   1.000
_cell.length_b   1.000
_cell.length_c   1.000
_cell.angle_alpha   90.00
_cell.angle_beta   90.00
_cell.angle_gamma   90.00
#
_symmetry.space_group_name_H-M   'P 1'
#
loop_
_entity.id
_entity.type
_entity.pdbx_description
1 polymer ?
#
loop_
_entity_poly.entity_id
_entity_poly.type
_entity_poly.pdbx_seq_one_letter_code
_entity_poly.pdbx_strand_id
1 'polypeptide(L)'
;MADFIGDVLALIELLGCSSEAHRLEAYLVQKYIHDRPMTPDQVESEGLVEDNGDTDVEYELMRRSKESMVVQSERDGFCLIFQPREDYDLVHRSPCGVEAAFVLEQIAFFAKGVQIYQGFEGPVFRDVRMTTRRSDAAYAALGAPLARRTVYETSTDLFVVDDFVLNFGFQNDGQDSPLAHVHIRRKNVFDDVMLDPQLLDIPLNAPYTMPGLAQLGHSSDSLEVQDFLASLGLSNEIDEDIGCPEEMSGRARSHGIVIYFKEITGAANRPHELPDKIVSAITYKRRGDLGSSGYLGDLPFGMHFGDRPDVAIAKAEHPPVKVAESEQLLSYYWHVSSGIVVQAVFSLIDWQLARVTLHAPVRAASVLKEPLRTVI
;
A
#
# COMPACT_ATOMS: atom_id res chain seq x y z
N MET A 1 -33.63 -17.42 -2.50
CA MET A 1 -32.38 -18.15 -2.82
C MET A 1 -31.88 -17.87 -4.24
N ALA A 2 -32.75 -17.67 -5.25
CA ALA A 2 -32.32 -17.30 -6.61
C ALA A 2 -31.83 -15.84 -6.73
N ASP A 3 -32.38 -14.90 -5.95
CA ASP A 3 -31.95 -13.48 -5.99
C ASP A 3 -30.53 -13.24 -5.47
N PHE A 4 -30.00 -14.10 -4.60
CA PHE A 4 -28.75 -13.83 -3.89
C PHE A 4 -27.49 -14.06 -4.74
N ILE A 5 -27.54 -14.96 -5.73
CA ILE A 5 -26.41 -15.22 -6.64
C ILE A 5 -26.24 -14.07 -7.63
N GLY A 6 -27.35 -13.40 -8.01
CA GLY A 6 -27.31 -12.21 -8.86
C GLY A 6 -26.65 -11.02 -8.16
N ASP A 7 -26.88 -10.86 -6.86
CA ASP A 7 -26.39 -9.71 -6.08
C ASP A 7 -24.86 -9.64 -5.99
N VAL A 8 -24.16 -10.76 -5.87
CA VAL A 8 -22.69 -10.76 -5.73
C VAL A 8 -21.98 -10.51 -7.04
N LEU A 9 -22.45 -11.15 -8.12
CA LEU A 9 -21.92 -10.88 -9.46
C LEU A 9 -22.18 -9.42 -9.83
N ALA A 10 -23.38 -8.91 -9.53
CA ALA A 10 -23.70 -7.50 -9.70
C ALA A 10 -22.77 -6.60 -8.88
N LEU A 11 -22.42 -6.96 -7.65
CA LEU A 11 -21.54 -6.16 -6.81
C LEU A 11 -20.09 -6.16 -7.33
N ILE A 12 -19.55 -7.31 -7.71
CA ILE A 12 -18.19 -7.43 -8.25
C ILE A 12 -18.07 -6.68 -9.59
N GLU A 13 -19.12 -6.69 -10.42
CA GLU A 13 -19.17 -5.88 -11.64
C GLU A 13 -19.05 -4.37 -11.38
N LEU A 14 -19.38 -3.90 -10.17
CA LEU A 14 -19.26 -2.49 -9.79
C LEU A 14 -17.86 -2.08 -9.35
N LEU A 15 -16.91 -3.01 -9.18
CA LEU A 15 -15.51 -2.66 -8.94
C LEU A 15 -14.99 -1.74 -10.06
N GLY A 16 -14.30 -0.66 -9.69
CA GLY A 16 -13.83 0.40 -10.59
C GLY A 16 -14.89 1.43 -10.97
N CYS A 17 -16.13 1.29 -10.50
CA CYS A 17 -17.16 2.31 -10.71
C CYS A 17 -17.01 3.47 -9.72
N SER A 18 -17.50 4.63 -10.13
CA SER A 18 -17.61 5.81 -9.29
C SER A 18 -18.55 5.54 -8.11
N SER A 19 -18.27 6.17 -6.96
CA SER A 19 -19.14 6.15 -5.78
C SER A 19 -20.55 6.69 -6.07
N GLU A 20 -20.72 7.48 -7.12
CA GLU A 20 -21.98 8.09 -7.56
C GLU A 20 -22.64 7.33 -8.73
N ALA A 21 -22.11 6.17 -9.11
CA ALA A 21 -22.68 5.39 -10.20
C ALA A 21 -24.11 4.93 -9.86
N HIS A 22 -25.07 5.21 -10.74
CA HIS A 22 -26.49 4.86 -10.51
C HIS A 22 -26.71 3.38 -10.15
N ARG A 23 -25.94 2.46 -10.75
CA ARG A 23 -26.04 1.03 -10.42
C ARG A 23 -25.58 0.73 -8.98
N LEU A 24 -24.52 1.40 -8.52
CA LEU A 24 -24.02 1.26 -7.15
C LEU A 24 -25.02 1.88 -6.16
N GLU A 25 -25.52 3.08 -6.46
CA GLU A 25 -26.53 3.73 -5.63
C GLU A 25 -27.80 2.87 -5.52
N ALA A 26 -28.29 2.32 -6.64
CA ALA A 26 -29.45 1.42 -6.63
C ALA A 26 -29.22 0.18 -5.76
N TYR A 27 -28.02 -0.41 -5.81
CA TYR A 27 -27.64 -1.54 -4.97
C TYR A 27 -27.63 -1.17 -3.48
N LEU A 28 -27.01 -0.04 -3.12
CA LEU A 28 -26.94 0.44 -1.74
C LEU A 28 -28.34 0.74 -1.17
N VAL A 29 -29.21 1.40 -1.95
CA VAL A 29 -30.61 1.64 -1.59
C VAL A 29 -31.38 0.33 -1.39
N GLN A 30 -31.21 -0.65 -2.29
CA GLN A 30 -31.84 -1.97 -2.17
C GLN A 30 -31.41 -2.70 -0.88
N LYS A 31 -30.17 -2.51 -0.44
CA LYS A 31 -29.64 -3.10 0.80
C LYS A 31 -29.91 -2.26 2.05
N TYR A 32 -30.54 -1.09 1.93
CA TYR A 32 -30.75 -0.12 3.02
C TYR A 32 -29.44 0.38 3.64
N ILE A 33 -28.42 0.59 2.79
CA ILE A 33 -27.12 1.14 3.19
C ILE A 33 -27.11 2.62 2.81
N HIS A 34 -27.02 3.48 3.82
CA HIS A 34 -27.09 4.94 3.63
C HIS A 34 -25.71 5.62 3.68
N ASP A 35 -24.70 4.95 4.24
CA ASP A 35 -23.35 5.50 4.33
C ASP A 35 -22.73 5.68 2.94
N ARG A 36 -22.02 6.78 2.75
CA ARG A 36 -21.31 7.13 1.51
C ARG A 36 -19.91 7.64 1.84
N PRO A 37 -18.92 7.43 0.95
CA PRO A 37 -17.62 8.08 1.11
C PRO A 37 -17.79 9.60 0.98
N MET A 38 -17.14 10.35 1.86
CA MET A 38 -17.24 11.80 1.98
C MET A 38 -15.87 12.46 1.80
N THR A 39 -15.84 13.57 1.06
CA THR A 39 -14.67 14.46 1.00
C THR A 39 -14.52 15.24 2.31
N PRO A 40 -13.33 15.81 2.60
CA PRO A 40 -13.15 16.69 3.76
C PRO A 40 -14.20 17.82 3.80
N ASP A 41 -14.47 18.47 2.67
CA ASP A 41 -15.50 19.52 2.54
C ASP A 41 -16.91 19.01 2.88
N GLN A 42 -17.23 17.77 2.51
CA GLN A 42 -18.51 17.16 2.85
C GLN A 42 -18.61 16.87 4.36
N VAL A 43 -17.55 16.31 4.96
CA VAL A 43 -17.48 16.07 6.42
C VAL A 43 -17.65 17.37 7.20
N GLU A 44 -16.99 18.45 6.75
CA GLU A 44 -17.12 19.78 7.33
C GLU A 44 -18.57 20.28 7.23
N SER A 45 -19.19 20.14 6.06
CA SER A 45 -20.57 20.60 5.83
C SER A 45 -21.62 19.85 6.67
N GLU A 46 -21.34 18.61 7.06
CA GLU A 46 -22.21 17.82 7.94
C GLU A 46 -21.99 18.15 9.44
N GLY A 47 -20.99 18.98 9.77
CA GLY A 47 -20.69 19.37 11.15
C GLY A 47 -20.16 18.22 12.00
N LEU A 48 -19.47 17.26 11.39
CA LEU A 48 -18.95 16.07 12.08
C LEU A 48 -17.66 16.32 12.86
N VAL A 49 -17.10 17.53 12.76
CA VAL A 49 -15.89 17.98 13.46
C VAL A 49 -16.20 19.25 14.22
N GLU A 50 -16.07 19.22 15.55
CA GLU A 50 -16.25 20.38 16.41
C GLU A 50 -14.89 21.05 16.66
N ASP A 51 -14.78 22.34 16.34
CA ASP A 51 -13.63 23.16 16.73
C ASP A 51 -13.72 23.49 18.23
N ASN A 52 -12.91 22.81 19.03
CA ASN A 52 -12.80 23.02 20.47
C ASN A 52 -11.54 23.81 20.87
N GLY A 53 -10.84 24.42 19.90
CA GLY A 53 -9.66 25.27 20.13
C GLY A 53 -8.32 24.54 20.26
N ASP A 54 -8.34 23.23 20.53
CA ASP A 54 -7.14 22.36 20.62
C ASP A 54 -7.09 21.30 19.50
N THR A 55 -8.13 21.23 18.65
CA THR A 55 -8.22 20.25 17.56
C THR A 55 -7.64 20.84 16.28
N ASP A 56 -6.67 20.14 15.69
CA ASP A 56 -6.31 20.37 14.30
C ASP A 56 -7.47 19.93 13.41
N VAL A 57 -8.31 20.90 13.06
CA VAL A 57 -9.53 20.69 12.28
C VAL A 57 -9.21 20.05 10.93
N GLU A 58 -8.12 20.44 10.27
CA GLU A 58 -7.74 19.89 8.97
C GLU A 58 -7.36 18.42 9.09
N TYR A 59 -6.55 18.06 10.09
CA TYR A 59 -6.20 16.66 10.36
C TYR A 59 -7.45 15.80 10.63
N GLU A 60 -8.36 16.30 11.46
CA GLU A 60 -9.58 15.56 11.83
C GLU A 60 -10.53 15.40 10.64
N LEU A 61 -10.71 16.43 9.82
CA LEU A 61 -11.49 16.34 8.57
C LEU A 61 -10.91 15.28 7.62
N MET A 62 -9.58 15.27 7.44
CA MET A 62 -8.90 14.27 6.61
C MET A 62 -9.04 12.86 7.17
N ARG A 63 -8.92 12.68 8.49
CA ARG A 63 -9.11 11.40 9.17
C ARG A 63 -10.53 10.86 8.97
N ARG A 64 -11.56 11.70 9.17
CA ARG A 64 -12.97 11.34 9.00
C ARG A 64 -13.33 11.01 7.56
N SER A 65 -12.83 11.81 6.61
CA SER A 65 -12.93 11.51 5.18
C SER A 65 -12.37 10.12 4.88
N LYS A 66 -11.17 9.80 5.39
CA LYS A 66 -10.54 8.49 5.22
C LYS A 66 -11.36 7.34 5.84
N GLU A 67 -11.95 7.53 7.00
CA GLU A 67 -12.82 6.55 7.65
C GLU A 67 -14.10 6.28 6.84
N SER A 68 -14.69 7.32 6.25
CA SER A 68 -15.89 7.21 5.42
C SER A 68 -15.70 6.41 4.13
N MET A 69 -14.44 6.21 3.69
CA MET A 69 -14.12 5.40 2.51
C MET A 69 -14.40 3.90 2.72
N VAL A 70 -14.75 3.47 3.93
CA VAL A 70 -15.17 2.09 4.19
C VAL A 70 -16.67 2.08 4.52
N VAL A 71 -17.49 1.73 3.54
CA VAL A 71 -18.94 1.58 3.71
C VAL A 71 -19.25 0.15 4.11
N GLN A 72 -19.74 -0.04 5.33
CA GLN A 72 -19.94 -1.36 5.93
C GLN A 72 -21.42 -1.78 5.86
N SER A 73 -21.68 -3.04 5.52
CA SER A 73 -22.96 -3.70 5.76
C SER A 73 -22.76 -4.84 6.75
N GLU A 74 -22.80 -4.50 8.04
CA GLU A 74 -22.63 -5.48 9.13
C GLU A 74 -23.64 -6.62 9.04
N ARG A 75 -24.91 -6.27 8.72
CA ARG A 75 -26.02 -7.22 8.57
C ARG A 75 -25.79 -8.18 7.40
N ASP A 76 -25.33 -7.67 6.27
CA ASP A 76 -25.19 -8.48 5.06
C ASP A 76 -23.79 -9.11 4.93
N GLY A 77 -22.86 -8.79 5.84
CA GLY A 77 -21.57 -9.46 5.97
C GLY A 77 -20.48 -9.01 4.99
N PHE A 78 -20.58 -7.79 4.46
CA PHE A 78 -19.58 -7.26 3.53
C PHE A 78 -19.27 -5.78 3.80
N CYS A 79 -18.16 -5.28 3.27
CA CYS A 79 -17.90 -3.86 3.15
C CYS A 79 -17.38 -3.49 1.76
N LEU A 80 -17.63 -2.24 1.40
CA LEU A 80 -17.14 -1.59 0.20
C LEU A 80 -16.02 -0.65 0.59
N ILE A 81 -14.87 -0.79 -0.05
CA ILE A 81 -13.67 -0.02 0.23
C ILE A 81 -13.40 0.86 -0.98
N PHE A 82 -13.54 2.15 -0.75
CA PHE A 82 -13.33 3.19 -1.73
C PHE A 82 -11.90 3.74 -1.66
N GLN A 83 -11.46 4.32 -2.76
CA GLN A 83 -10.20 5.03 -2.86
C GLN A 83 -10.43 6.38 -3.55
N PRO A 84 -9.65 7.43 -3.26
CA PRO A 84 -9.69 8.65 -4.05
C PRO A 84 -9.44 8.34 -5.51
N ARG A 85 -10.23 8.96 -6.40
CA ARG A 85 -10.09 8.77 -7.85
C ARG A 85 -8.67 9.01 -8.33
N GLU A 86 -8.06 10.10 -7.86
CA GLU A 86 -6.71 10.47 -8.25
C GLU A 86 -5.72 9.33 -8.01
N ASP A 87 -5.85 8.60 -6.90
CA ASP A 87 -4.98 7.48 -6.59
C ASP A 87 -5.35 6.20 -7.36
N TYR A 88 -6.63 5.99 -7.65
CA TYR A 88 -7.09 4.86 -8.48
C TYR A 88 -6.58 5.00 -9.93
N ASP A 89 -6.77 6.18 -10.52
CA ASP A 89 -6.36 6.48 -11.90
C ASP A 89 -4.84 6.43 -12.10
N LEU A 90 -4.07 6.59 -11.01
CA LEU A 90 -2.63 6.40 -11.02
C LEU A 90 -2.25 4.94 -11.34
N VAL A 91 -3.03 3.94 -10.94
CA VAL A 91 -2.63 2.52 -11.06
C VAL A 91 -3.51 1.70 -12.01
N HIS A 92 -4.59 2.27 -12.54
CA HIS A 92 -5.47 1.63 -13.52
C HIS A 92 -5.43 2.31 -14.89
N ARG A 93 -5.39 1.51 -15.97
CA ARG A 93 -5.31 2.02 -17.36
C ARG A 93 -6.61 2.62 -17.88
N SER A 94 -7.74 2.30 -17.25
CA SER A 94 -9.06 2.75 -17.65
C SER A 94 -9.64 3.62 -16.53
N PRO A 95 -9.49 4.95 -16.62
CA PRO A 95 -9.97 5.85 -15.60
C PRO A 95 -11.50 5.81 -15.52
N CYS A 96 -12.01 6.10 -14.32
CA CYS A 96 -13.45 6.06 -14.06
C CYS A 96 -14.19 7.18 -14.82
N GLY A 97 -15.12 6.84 -15.72
CA GLY A 97 -15.71 7.79 -16.69
C GLY A 97 -16.68 8.87 -16.16
N VAL A 98 -16.90 8.98 -14.85
CA VAL A 98 -17.80 9.98 -14.22
C VAL A 98 -17.03 10.72 -13.15
N GLU A 99 -16.98 12.06 -13.13
CA GLU A 99 -16.24 12.98 -12.23
C GLU A 99 -16.58 12.89 -10.71
N ALA A 100 -16.62 11.71 -10.10
CA ALA A 100 -16.84 11.55 -8.65
C ALA A 100 -15.52 11.45 -7.87
N ALA A 101 -15.47 11.99 -6.65
CA ALA A 101 -14.24 12.01 -5.85
C ALA A 101 -13.67 10.61 -5.53
N PHE A 102 -14.52 9.59 -5.45
CA PHE A 102 -14.15 8.25 -5.02
C PHE A 102 -14.52 7.17 -6.04
N VAL A 103 -13.74 6.09 -6.04
CA VAL A 103 -13.94 4.90 -6.86
C VAL A 103 -14.02 3.67 -5.95
N LEU A 104 -14.93 2.75 -6.24
CA LEU A 104 -15.04 1.47 -5.54
C LEU A 104 -13.85 0.58 -5.93
N GLU A 105 -12.84 0.49 -5.06
CA GLU A 105 -11.59 -0.22 -5.34
C GLU A 105 -11.69 -1.71 -4.97
N GLN A 106 -12.28 -2.00 -3.82
CA GLN A 106 -12.29 -3.35 -3.27
C GLN A 106 -13.61 -3.65 -2.56
N ILE A 107 -14.01 -4.92 -2.61
CA ILE A 107 -15.10 -5.47 -1.79
C ILE A 107 -14.50 -6.52 -0.86
N ALA A 108 -14.89 -6.48 0.41
CA ALA A 108 -14.52 -7.51 1.37
C ALA A 108 -15.77 -8.21 1.91
N PHE A 109 -15.72 -9.54 1.98
CA PHE A 109 -16.76 -10.40 2.53
C PHE A 109 -16.24 -11.09 3.78
N PHE A 110 -17.09 -11.22 4.81
CA PHE A 110 -16.68 -11.73 6.11
C PHE A 110 -17.53 -12.92 6.53
N ALA A 111 -16.91 -13.89 7.21
CA ALA A 111 -17.62 -14.98 7.84
C ALA A 111 -18.31 -14.50 9.11
N LYS A 112 -19.31 -15.28 9.57
CA LYS A 112 -20.02 -14.97 10.81
C LYS A 112 -19.06 -14.94 11.99
N GLY A 113 -19.12 -13.87 12.79
CA GLY A 113 -18.30 -13.72 13.99
C GLY A 113 -16.88 -13.22 13.73
N VAL A 114 -16.55 -12.87 12.49
CA VAL A 114 -15.34 -12.10 12.18
C VAL A 114 -15.68 -10.61 12.34
N GLN A 115 -15.00 -9.96 13.29
CA GLN A 115 -15.29 -8.58 13.69
C GLN A 115 -16.77 -8.39 14.08
N ILE A 116 -17.44 -7.38 13.52
CA ILE A 116 -18.83 -7.02 13.81
C ILE A 116 -19.84 -7.63 12.82
N TYR A 117 -19.38 -8.39 11.82
CA TYR A 117 -20.22 -8.87 10.72
C TYR A 117 -21.05 -10.10 11.10
N GLN A 118 -22.31 -10.11 10.65
CA GLN A 118 -23.25 -11.22 10.86
C GLN A 118 -22.97 -12.44 9.95
N GLY A 119 -22.05 -12.27 9.00
CA GLY A 119 -21.60 -13.30 8.07
C GLY A 119 -22.26 -13.20 6.71
N PHE A 120 -21.45 -13.22 5.67
CA PHE A 120 -21.91 -13.20 4.29
C PHE A 120 -22.54 -14.55 3.91
N GLU A 121 -23.76 -14.50 3.39
CA GLU A 121 -24.45 -15.69 2.87
C GLU A 121 -24.24 -15.81 1.35
N GLY A 122 -24.15 -17.03 0.80
CA GLY A 122 -24.02 -17.23 -0.64
C GLY A 122 -22.59 -17.21 -1.18
N PRO A 123 -22.43 -17.31 -2.52
CA PRO A 123 -21.13 -17.37 -3.17
C PRO A 123 -20.46 -15.99 -3.21
N VAL A 124 -19.19 -15.92 -2.83
CA VAL A 124 -18.36 -14.69 -2.90
C VAL A 124 -17.62 -14.56 -4.23
N PHE A 125 -17.25 -15.69 -4.86
CA PHE A 125 -16.63 -15.69 -6.19
C PHE A 125 -16.84 -17.06 -6.83
N ARG A 126 -17.50 -17.10 -8.00
CA ARG A 126 -17.95 -18.35 -8.64
C ARG A 126 -18.75 -19.19 -7.63
N ASP A 127 -18.32 -20.40 -7.29
CA ASP A 127 -19.01 -21.27 -6.32
C ASP A 127 -18.39 -21.25 -4.91
N VAL A 128 -17.34 -20.43 -4.68
CA VAL A 128 -16.69 -20.29 -3.37
C VAL A 128 -17.59 -19.51 -2.43
N ARG A 129 -17.73 -19.96 -1.18
CA ARG A 129 -18.58 -19.39 -0.11
C ARG A 129 -17.77 -19.22 1.16
N MET A 130 -18.25 -18.46 2.14
CA MET A 130 -17.54 -18.31 3.43
C MET A 130 -17.33 -19.64 4.19
N THR A 131 -18.15 -20.66 3.94
CA THR A 131 -17.96 -22.00 4.51
C THR A 131 -16.94 -22.86 3.75
N THR A 132 -16.43 -22.37 2.63
CA THR A 132 -15.52 -23.12 1.76
C THR A 132 -14.17 -23.33 2.42
N ARG A 133 -13.64 -24.55 2.28
CA ARG A 133 -12.33 -24.98 2.75
C ARG A 133 -11.37 -25.14 1.58
N ARG A 134 -10.07 -25.26 1.86
CA ARG A 134 -9.06 -25.47 0.80
C ARG A 134 -9.25 -26.81 0.09
N SER A 135 -9.77 -27.81 0.80
CA SER A 135 -10.06 -29.13 0.25
C SER A 135 -11.30 -29.18 -0.66
N ASP A 136 -12.13 -28.15 -0.66
CA ASP A 136 -13.37 -28.13 -1.44
C ASP A 136 -13.11 -27.99 -2.94
N ALA A 137 -13.90 -28.69 -3.76
CA ALA A 137 -13.74 -28.70 -5.21
C ALA A 137 -13.89 -27.31 -5.85
N ALA A 138 -14.78 -26.46 -5.34
CA ALA A 138 -14.99 -25.10 -5.84
C ALA A 138 -13.73 -24.22 -5.67
N TYR A 139 -13.02 -24.39 -4.55
CA TYR A 139 -11.76 -23.69 -4.29
C TYR A 139 -10.62 -24.28 -5.11
N ALA A 140 -10.50 -25.61 -5.15
CA ALA A 140 -9.49 -26.31 -5.94
C ALA A 140 -9.59 -25.99 -7.45
N ALA A 141 -10.79 -25.69 -7.95
CA ALA A 141 -11.02 -25.27 -9.33
C ALA A 141 -10.39 -23.91 -9.69
N LEU A 142 -9.99 -23.10 -8.71
CA LEU A 142 -9.23 -21.86 -8.93
C LEU A 142 -7.75 -22.13 -9.28
N GLY A 143 -7.26 -23.35 -9.07
CA GLY A 143 -5.87 -23.73 -9.30
C GLY A 143 -4.98 -23.52 -8.07
N ALA A 144 -3.67 -23.37 -8.31
CA ALA A 144 -2.72 -23.10 -7.24
C ALA A 144 -2.69 -21.59 -6.93
N PRO A 145 -2.64 -21.18 -5.64
CA PRO A 145 -2.49 -19.78 -5.31
C PRO A 145 -1.12 -19.26 -5.78
N LEU A 146 -1.10 -17.99 -6.20
CA LEU A 146 0.14 -17.28 -6.55
C LEU A 146 1.07 -17.14 -5.34
N ALA A 147 0.48 -16.93 -4.16
CA ALA A 147 1.19 -16.82 -2.89
C ALA A 147 0.32 -17.28 -1.72
N ARG A 148 0.97 -17.79 -0.67
CA ARG A 148 0.37 -18.07 0.64
C ARG A 148 1.19 -17.36 1.69
N ARG A 149 0.53 -16.54 2.52
CA ARG A 149 1.18 -15.70 3.54
C ARG A 149 0.24 -15.45 4.72
N THR A 150 0.75 -14.80 5.75
CA THR A 150 -0.07 -14.34 6.88
C THR A 150 -0.43 -12.87 6.66
N VAL A 151 -1.72 -12.55 6.65
CA VAL A 151 -2.24 -11.17 6.55
C VAL A 151 -3.40 -11.05 7.53
N TYR A 152 -3.41 -9.99 8.34
CA TYR A 152 -4.39 -9.80 9.42
C TYR A 152 -4.50 -11.04 10.33
N GLU A 153 -3.34 -11.61 10.69
CA GLU A 153 -3.20 -12.84 11.48
C GLU A 153 -3.81 -14.11 10.85
N THR A 154 -4.40 -14.02 9.66
CA THR A 154 -5.00 -15.17 8.96
C THR A 154 -4.04 -15.73 7.91
N SER A 155 -4.08 -17.05 7.71
CA SER A 155 -3.43 -17.67 6.56
C SER A 155 -4.20 -17.32 5.29
N THR A 156 -3.60 -16.48 4.44
CA THR A 156 -4.25 -15.89 3.27
C THR A 156 -3.60 -16.37 1.99
N ASP A 157 -4.43 -16.87 1.08
CA ASP A 157 -4.03 -17.32 -0.25
C ASP A 157 -4.39 -16.23 -1.30
N LEU A 158 -3.43 -15.90 -2.17
CA LEU A 158 -3.59 -14.92 -3.24
C LEU A 158 -3.87 -15.63 -4.56
N PHE A 159 -4.89 -15.20 -5.29
CA PHE A 159 -5.12 -15.63 -6.66
C PHE A 159 -5.26 -14.42 -7.57
N VAL A 160 -4.89 -14.59 -8.82
CA VAL A 160 -5.29 -13.69 -9.89
C VAL A 160 -6.08 -14.52 -10.89
N VAL A 161 -7.36 -14.17 -11.05
CA VAL A 161 -8.30 -14.92 -11.88
C VAL A 161 -9.01 -13.92 -12.77
N ASP A 162 -8.84 -14.08 -14.09
CA ASP A 162 -9.33 -13.14 -15.09
C ASP A 162 -8.81 -11.71 -14.81
N ASP A 163 -9.69 -10.75 -14.56
CA ASP A 163 -9.37 -9.35 -14.23
C ASP A 163 -9.41 -9.05 -12.72
N PHE A 164 -9.45 -10.09 -11.88
CA PHE A 164 -9.62 -9.94 -10.42
C PHE A 164 -8.44 -10.48 -9.64
N VAL A 165 -8.11 -9.77 -8.57
CA VAL A 165 -7.18 -10.20 -7.53
C VAL A 165 -7.99 -10.61 -6.30
N LEU A 166 -7.77 -11.83 -5.83
CA LEU A 166 -8.56 -12.48 -4.78
C LEU A 166 -7.66 -12.83 -3.59
N ASN A 167 -8.09 -12.39 -2.42
CA ASN A 167 -7.43 -12.61 -1.14
C ASN A 167 -8.33 -13.47 -0.27
N PHE A 168 -8.04 -14.76 -0.17
CA PHE A 168 -8.81 -15.72 0.63
C PHE A 168 -8.13 -15.97 1.97
N GLY A 169 -8.60 -15.31 3.03
CA GLY A 169 -8.12 -15.50 4.40
C GLY A 169 -8.90 -16.60 5.12
N PHE A 170 -8.20 -17.54 5.74
CA PHE A 170 -8.80 -18.68 6.43
C PHE A 170 -8.74 -18.53 7.95
N GLN A 171 -9.75 -19.10 8.64
CA GLN A 171 -9.76 -19.14 10.11
C GLN A 171 -8.57 -19.97 10.63
N ASN A 172 -8.06 -19.64 11.82
CA ASN A 172 -6.91 -20.30 12.42
C ASN A 172 -7.28 -21.54 13.27
N ASP A 173 -8.41 -22.19 12.98
CA ASP A 173 -8.99 -23.26 13.81
C ASP A 173 -8.49 -24.68 13.46
N GLY A 174 -7.48 -24.80 12.59
CA GLY A 174 -6.96 -26.09 12.13
C GLY A 174 -6.42 -26.08 10.70
N GLN A 175 -6.10 -27.29 10.20
CA GLN A 175 -5.41 -27.50 8.93
C GLN A 175 -6.31 -27.30 7.69
N ASP A 176 -7.63 -27.37 7.85
CA ASP A 176 -8.61 -27.20 6.77
C ASP A 176 -9.82 -26.39 7.24
N SER A 177 -9.53 -25.24 7.84
CA SER A 177 -10.51 -24.28 8.31
C SER A 177 -11.28 -23.64 7.14
N PRO A 178 -12.51 -23.16 7.37
CA PRO A 178 -13.24 -22.39 6.37
C PRO A 178 -12.67 -20.96 6.24
N LEU A 179 -13.17 -20.22 5.25
CA LEU A 179 -12.81 -18.82 5.04
C LEU A 179 -13.25 -17.95 6.22
N ALA A 180 -12.38 -17.04 6.64
CA ALA A 180 -12.66 -15.95 7.57
C ALA A 180 -13.08 -14.69 6.82
N HIS A 181 -12.36 -14.36 5.75
CA HIS A 181 -12.65 -13.20 4.90
C HIS A 181 -12.20 -13.43 3.47
N VAL A 182 -12.80 -12.68 2.54
CA VAL A 182 -12.41 -12.64 1.14
C VAL A 182 -12.37 -11.19 0.68
N HIS A 183 -11.22 -10.74 0.18
CA HIS A 183 -11.09 -9.43 -0.44
C HIS A 183 -10.93 -9.58 -1.96
N ILE A 184 -11.69 -8.80 -2.72
CA ILE A 184 -11.73 -8.83 -4.18
C ILE A 184 -11.53 -7.41 -4.71
N ARG A 185 -10.52 -7.23 -5.55
CA ARG A 185 -10.29 -5.98 -6.31
C ARG A 185 -10.01 -6.29 -7.78
N ARG A 186 -10.09 -5.27 -8.63
CA ARG A 186 -9.63 -5.39 -10.02
C ARG A 186 -8.10 -5.43 -10.09
N LYS A 187 -7.59 -6.03 -11.15
CA LYS A 187 -6.18 -5.92 -11.49
C LYS A 187 -5.80 -4.48 -11.81
N ASN A 188 -4.66 -4.07 -11.31
CA ASN A 188 -3.97 -2.83 -11.63
C ASN A 188 -2.71 -3.14 -12.46
N VAL A 189 -2.01 -2.11 -12.91
CA VAL A 189 -0.81 -2.27 -13.78
C VAL A 189 0.33 -3.05 -13.12
N PHE A 190 0.42 -3.05 -11.78
CA PHE A 190 1.46 -3.77 -11.06
C PHE A 190 1.17 -5.26 -10.92
N ASP A 191 -0.10 -5.67 -10.99
CA ASP A 191 -0.46 -7.09 -11.08
C ASP A 191 0.03 -7.70 -12.39
N ASP A 192 0.11 -6.93 -13.47
CA ASP A 192 0.68 -7.41 -14.73
C ASP A 192 2.18 -7.67 -14.59
N VAL A 193 2.93 -6.76 -13.94
CA VAL A 193 4.36 -6.96 -13.63
C VAL A 193 4.56 -8.15 -12.67
N MET A 194 3.67 -8.30 -11.70
CA MET A 194 3.71 -9.42 -10.74
C MET A 194 3.58 -10.78 -11.44
N LEU A 195 2.72 -10.86 -12.45
CA LEU A 195 2.45 -12.08 -13.23
C LEU A 195 3.49 -12.32 -14.33
N ASP A 196 3.99 -11.25 -14.96
CA ASP A 196 5.06 -11.28 -15.94
C ASP A 196 6.14 -10.23 -15.60
N PRO A 197 7.19 -10.63 -14.86
CA PRO A 197 8.25 -9.72 -14.44
C PRO A 197 9.11 -9.13 -15.56
N GLN A 198 8.90 -9.57 -16.81
CA GLN A 198 9.53 -8.95 -17.98
C GLN A 198 8.80 -7.68 -18.43
N LEU A 199 7.55 -7.48 -18.00
CA LEU A 199 6.81 -6.25 -18.25
C LEU A 199 7.45 -5.10 -17.46
N LEU A 200 7.66 -3.98 -18.15
CA LEU A 200 8.13 -2.74 -17.57
C LEU A 200 6.97 -1.74 -17.52
N ASP A 201 6.62 -1.26 -16.33
CA ASP A 201 5.76 -0.08 -16.14
C ASP A 201 6.62 1.21 -16.10
N ILE A 202 7.58 1.31 -17.02
CA ILE A 202 8.52 2.44 -17.11
C ILE A 202 8.41 3.04 -18.52
N PRO A 203 8.22 4.36 -18.68
CA PRO A 203 8.25 5.02 -19.98
C PRO A 203 9.61 4.80 -20.69
N LEU A 204 9.60 4.61 -22.01
CA LEU A 204 10.82 4.43 -22.83
C LEU A 204 11.90 5.52 -22.65
N ASN A 205 11.52 6.70 -22.16
CA ASN A 205 12.41 7.85 -21.97
C ASN A 205 12.73 8.12 -20.48
N ALA A 206 12.45 7.17 -19.59
CA ALA A 206 12.74 7.35 -18.18
C ALA A 206 14.25 7.54 -17.94
N PRO A 207 14.64 8.40 -16.98
CA PRO A 207 16.04 8.59 -16.63
C PRO A 207 16.62 7.32 -15.99
N TYR A 208 17.74 6.84 -16.54
CA TYR A 208 18.50 5.67 -16.07
C TYR A 208 19.29 5.89 -14.77
N THR A 209 18.99 6.94 -14.01
CA THR A 209 19.73 7.30 -12.81
C THR A 209 18.80 7.46 -11.63
N MET A 210 19.17 6.85 -10.50
CA MET A 210 18.50 7.02 -9.21
C MET A 210 18.88 8.39 -8.62
N PRO A 211 17.97 9.38 -8.63
CA PRO A 211 18.28 10.72 -8.15
C PRO A 211 18.63 10.68 -6.67
N GLY A 212 19.68 11.41 -6.28
CA GLY A 212 20.10 11.52 -4.88
C GLY A 212 21.02 10.42 -4.38
N LEU A 213 21.29 9.36 -5.17
CA LEU A 213 22.20 8.28 -4.76
C LEU A 213 23.58 8.81 -4.35
N ALA A 214 24.13 9.75 -5.11
CA ALA A 214 25.43 10.37 -4.84
C ALA A 214 25.42 11.27 -3.59
N GLN A 215 24.24 11.72 -3.15
CA GLN A 215 24.06 12.59 -2.00
C GLN A 215 23.96 11.81 -0.68
N LEU A 216 23.76 10.49 -0.72
CA LEU A 216 23.66 9.67 0.50
C LEU A 216 24.92 9.78 1.37
N GLY A 217 24.73 10.18 2.63
CA GLY A 217 25.79 10.38 3.61
C GLY A 217 26.46 11.75 3.56
N HIS A 218 26.14 12.60 2.59
CA HIS A 218 26.62 13.98 2.53
C HIS A 218 25.82 14.90 3.45
N SER A 219 26.48 15.96 3.94
CA SER A 219 25.85 17.02 4.72
C SER A 219 24.77 17.74 3.91
N SER A 220 23.66 18.08 4.55
CA SER A 220 22.58 18.90 3.97
C SER A 220 23.07 20.26 3.52
N ASP A 221 24.17 20.74 4.09
CA ASP A 221 24.71 22.07 3.79
C ASP A 221 25.69 22.04 2.61
N SER A 222 26.02 20.86 2.08
CA SER A 222 26.86 20.73 0.89
C SER A 222 26.14 21.26 -0.35
N LEU A 223 26.89 21.95 -1.22
CA LEU A 223 26.35 22.53 -2.44
C LEU A 223 25.71 21.46 -3.33
N GLU A 224 26.32 20.28 -3.40
CA GLU A 224 25.80 19.16 -4.20
C GLU A 224 24.47 18.60 -3.68
N VAL A 225 24.22 18.67 -2.37
CA VAL A 225 22.93 18.29 -1.77
C VAL A 225 21.90 19.39 -1.99
N GLN A 226 22.28 20.65 -1.81
CA GLN A 226 21.39 21.80 -2.04
C GLN A 226 20.94 21.89 -3.50
N ASP A 227 21.85 21.70 -4.45
CA ASP A 227 21.54 21.68 -5.89
C ASP A 227 20.62 20.51 -6.25
N PHE A 228 20.85 19.33 -5.65
CA PHE A 228 19.98 18.17 -5.82
C PHE A 228 18.57 18.45 -5.29
N LEU A 229 18.45 18.97 -4.07
CA LEU A 229 17.17 19.34 -3.47
C LEU A 229 16.45 20.39 -4.32
N ALA A 230 17.18 21.41 -4.79
CA ALA A 230 16.63 22.44 -5.66
C ALA A 230 16.13 21.87 -7.00
N SER A 231 16.82 20.87 -7.57
CA SER A 231 16.37 20.20 -8.79
C SER A 231 15.05 19.44 -8.63
N LEU A 232 14.74 19.02 -7.40
CA LEU A 232 13.46 18.41 -7.01
C LEU A 232 12.43 19.44 -6.52
N GLY A 233 12.79 20.73 -6.48
CA GLY A 233 11.96 21.80 -5.92
C GLY A 233 11.87 21.78 -4.39
N LEU A 234 12.87 21.24 -3.69
CA LEU A 234 12.92 21.03 -2.23
C LEU A 234 13.85 22.01 -1.50
N SER A 235 14.19 23.15 -2.11
CA SER A 235 15.22 24.09 -1.62
C SER A 235 14.95 24.70 -0.24
N ASN A 236 13.70 24.66 0.24
CA ASN A 236 13.26 25.37 1.46
C ASN A 236 12.84 24.42 2.60
N GLU A 237 12.99 23.10 2.44
CA GLU A 237 12.36 22.09 3.34
C GLU A 237 13.33 21.49 4.39
N ILE A 238 14.53 22.04 4.52
CA ILE A 238 15.55 21.51 5.45
C ILE A 238 15.30 21.99 6.90
N ASP A 239 14.45 23.00 7.09
CA ASP A 239 14.38 23.83 8.31
C ASP A 239 13.29 23.46 9.31
N GLU A 240 12.43 22.49 9.01
CA GLU A 240 11.35 22.10 9.93
C GLU A 240 11.79 20.92 10.81
N ASP A 241 11.60 21.06 12.13
CA ASP A 241 11.54 19.99 13.12
C ASP A 241 10.38 19.07 12.74
N ILE A 242 10.58 18.22 11.71
CA ILE A 242 9.54 17.33 11.18
C ILE A 242 9.33 16.20 12.19
N GLY A 243 8.49 16.49 13.18
CA GLY A 243 7.76 15.49 13.93
C GLY A 243 6.86 14.72 12.98
N CYS A 244 6.88 13.39 13.08
CA CYS A 244 6.15 12.44 12.24
C CYS A 244 6.59 12.32 10.75
N PRO A 245 7.00 11.13 10.30
CA PRO A 245 7.28 10.81 8.88
C PRO A 245 6.11 11.03 7.91
N GLU A 246 4.92 11.35 8.42
CA GLU A 246 3.67 11.52 7.67
C GLU A 246 3.52 12.94 7.10
N GLU A 247 4.26 13.93 7.60
CA GLU A 247 4.18 15.34 7.17
C GLU A 247 5.09 15.71 5.99
N MET A 248 6.03 14.83 5.59
CA MET A 248 6.74 14.96 4.29
C MET A 248 5.83 14.66 3.06
N SER A 249 4.51 14.63 3.26
CA SER A 249 3.49 14.08 2.38
C SER A 249 3.17 14.92 1.15
N GLY A 250 3.40 16.23 1.16
CA GLY A 250 2.98 17.10 0.05
C GLY A 250 3.70 16.83 -1.28
N ARG A 251 5.03 16.66 -1.26
CA ARG A 251 5.87 16.59 -2.49
C ARG A 251 6.55 15.26 -2.75
N ALA A 252 6.63 14.38 -1.74
CA ALA A 252 6.82 12.94 -1.95
C ALA A 252 5.77 12.35 -2.90
N ARG A 253 4.60 13.00 -2.99
CA ARG A 253 3.57 12.65 -3.95
C ARG A 253 4.05 12.84 -5.40
N SER A 254 4.55 14.00 -5.80
CA SER A 254 4.75 14.33 -7.22
C SER A 254 5.87 13.53 -7.92
N HIS A 255 6.94 13.15 -7.22
CA HIS A 255 8.09 12.46 -7.81
C HIS A 255 8.28 11.02 -7.32
N GLY A 256 7.51 10.59 -6.32
CA GLY A 256 7.71 9.31 -5.64
C GLY A 256 9.04 9.14 -4.94
N ILE A 257 9.63 10.25 -4.46
CA ILE A 257 10.90 10.27 -3.74
C ILE A 257 10.69 10.89 -2.36
N VAL A 258 11.19 10.23 -1.30
CA VAL A 258 11.25 10.76 0.07
C VAL A 258 12.70 10.79 0.53
N ILE A 259 13.15 11.92 1.06
CA ILE A 259 14.52 12.10 1.53
C ILE A 259 14.50 12.21 3.06
N TYR A 260 15.28 11.35 3.73
CA TYR A 260 15.38 11.32 5.18
C TYR A 260 16.69 11.93 5.62
N PHE A 261 16.62 12.94 6.48
CA PHE A 261 17.80 13.52 7.10
C PHE A 261 18.05 12.92 8.48
N LYS A 262 19.32 12.91 8.90
CA LYS A 262 19.68 12.56 10.27
C LYS A 262 20.83 13.42 10.77
N GLU A 263 20.68 13.92 11.98
CA GLU A 263 21.76 14.52 12.75
C GLU A 263 22.80 13.48 13.18
N ILE A 264 24.06 13.77 12.89
CA ILE A 264 25.20 13.04 13.38
C ILE A 264 25.95 13.97 14.33
N THR A 265 26.03 13.57 15.59
CA THR A 265 26.92 14.22 16.56
C THR A 265 28.35 14.09 16.04
N GLY A 266 29.02 15.23 15.84
CA GLY A 266 30.41 15.28 15.40
C GLY A 266 31.29 14.33 16.23
N ALA A 267 32.30 13.74 15.59
CA ALA A 267 33.27 12.89 16.26
C ALA A 267 33.75 13.57 17.57
N ALA A 268 33.95 12.77 18.63
CA ALA A 268 34.14 13.13 20.04
C ALA A 268 35.20 14.21 20.39
N ASN A 269 35.82 14.86 19.40
CA ASN A 269 36.86 15.87 19.53
C ASN A 269 36.40 17.31 19.28
N ARG A 270 35.11 17.59 19.01
CA ARG A 270 34.57 18.96 18.86
C ARG A 270 33.21 19.16 19.55
N PRO A 271 33.18 19.29 20.88
CA PRO A 271 31.94 19.38 21.68
C PRO A 271 31.13 20.69 21.50
N HIS A 272 31.55 21.60 20.61
CA HIS A 272 30.92 22.90 20.38
C HIS A 272 30.45 23.13 18.93
N GLU A 273 30.61 22.16 18.04
CA GLU A 273 30.02 22.23 16.69
C GLU A 273 28.59 21.69 16.74
N LEU A 274 27.66 22.39 16.09
CA LEU A 274 26.29 21.92 15.89
C LEU A 274 26.33 20.55 15.19
N PRO A 275 25.40 19.63 15.51
CA PRO A 275 25.33 18.34 14.83
C PRO A 275 25.18 18.53 13.32
N ASP A 276 25.97 17.81 12.54
CA ASP A 276 25.90 17.85 11.08
C ASP A 276 24.71 17.00 10.63
N LYS A 277 23.79 17.60 9.86
CA LYS A 277 22.60 16.92 9.32
C LYS A 277 22.99 16.32 7.98
N ILE A 278 22.85 15.01 7.83
CA ILE A 278 23.20 14.32 6.58
C ILE A 278 21.96 13.77 5.88
N VAL A 279 22.08 13.53 4.57
CA VAL A 279 21.12 12.71 3.82
C VAL A 279 21.29 11.25 4.25
N SER A 280 20.43 10.78 5.14
CA SER A 280 20.56 9.48 5.79
C SER A 280 19.94 8.33 5.00
N ALA A 281 18.86 8.60 4.27
CA ALA A 281 18.23 7.64 3.37
C ALA A 281 17.40 8.32 2.30
N ILE A 282 17.13 7.62 1.20
CA ILE A 282 16.22 8.05 0.14
C ILE A 282 15.29 6.88 -0.18
N THR A 283 13.99 7.12 -0.23
CA THR A 283 12.97 6.13 -0.59
C THR A 283 12.32 6.46 -1.91
N TYR A 284 12.31 5.50 -2.81
CA TYR A 284 11.55 5.50 -4.06
C TYR A 284 10.25 4.74 -3.84
N LYS A 285 9.12 5.33 -4.21
CA LYS A 285 7.78 4.78 -4.02
C LYS A 285 7.17 4.34 -5.33
N ARG A 286 6.43 3.24 -5.27
CA ARG A 286 5.50 2.84 -6.31
C ARG A 286 4.39 3.89 -6.46
N ARG A 287 3.92 4.07 -7.69
CA ARG A 287 2.72 4.88 -7.96
C ARG A 287 1.49 4.30 -7.24
N GLY A 288 0.66 5.16 -6.65
CA GLY A 288 -0.48 4.80 -5.80
C GLY A 288 -0.11 4.39 -4.36
N ASP A 289 1.17 4.15 -4.05
CA ASP A 289 1.57 3.87 -2.67
C ASP A 289 1.60 5.16 -1.84
N LEU A 290 0.75 5.23 -0.81
CA LEU A 290 0.57 6.42 0.04
C LEU A 290 0.26 7.70 -0.76
N GLY A 291 -0.54 7.58 -1.83
CA GLY A 291 -0.93 8.68 -2.72
C GLY A 291 0.20 9.20 -3.61
N SER A 292 1.28 8.44 -3.77
CA SER A 292 2.41 8.86 -4.59
C SER A 292 2.13 8.73 -6.08
N SER A 293 2.49 9.74 -6.88
CA SER A 293 2.57 9.66 -8.36
C SER A 293 3.60 8.64 -8.85
N GLY A 294 4.50 8.20 -7.97
CA GLY A 294 5.45 7.12 -8.20
C GLY A 294 6.77 7.56 -8.84
N TYR A 295 7.82 6.83 -8.49
CA TYR A 295 9.12 6.95 -9.13
C TYR A 295 9.14 6.10 -10.41
N LEU A 296 9.62 6.70 -11.51
CA LEU A 296 9.60 6.10 -12.85
C LEU A 296 11.00 5.73 -13.37
N GLY A 297 12.02 5.67 -12.51
CA GLY A 297 13.37 5.31 -12.94
C GLY A 297 13.80 3.92 -12.47
N ASP A 298 15.07 3.60 -12.74
CA ASP A 298 15.66 2.31 -12.39
C ASP A 298 15.74 2.11 -10.87
N LEU A 299 15.48 0.90 -10.42
CA LEU A 299 15.71 0.49 -9.04
C LEU A 299 16.97 -0.40 -8.94
N PRO A 300 17.57 -0.54 -7.74
CA PRO A 300 18.70 -1.43 -7.53
C PRO A 300 18.41 -2.84 -8.04
N PHE A 301 19.44 -3.50 -8.55
CA PHE A 301 19.37 -4.89 -9.03
C PHE A 301 18.43 -5.09 -10.24
N GLY A 302 17.96 -4.02 -10.90
CA GLY A 302 16.97 -4.12 -11.98
C GLY A 302 15.58 -4.54 -11.48
N MET A 303 15.29 -4.25 -10.21
CA MET A 303 13.97 -4.44 -9.64
C MET A 303 12.95 -3.50 -10.30
N HIS A 304 11.69 -3.90 -10.31
CA HIS A 304 10.57 -3.08 -10.76
C HIS A 304 9.47 -3.11 -9.72
N PHE A 305 8.75 -2.00 -9.57
CA PHE A 305 7.54 -2.02 -8.78
C PHE A 305 6.55 -3.02 -9.36
N GLY A 306 5.90 -3.80 -8.49
CA GLY A 306 5.12 -4.98 -8.90
C GLY A 306 5.88 -6.30 -8.87
N ASP A 307 7.22 -6.30 -8.78
CA ASP A 307 7.99 -7.53 -8.58
C ASP A 307 7.53 -8.26 -7.31
N ARG A 308 7.43 -9.59 -7.39
CA ARG A 308 7.20 -10.46 -6.25
C ARG A 308 8.48 -10.61 -5.40
N PRO A 309 8.38 -10.96 -4.10
CA PRO A 309 9.54 -11.19 -3.24
C PRO A 309 10.56 -12.19 -3.81
N ASP A 310 10.11 -13.30 -4.40
CA ASP A 310 10.97 -14.32 -5.02
C ASP A 310 11.72 -13.79 -6.25
N VAL A 311 11.04 -12.97 -7.07
CA VAL A 311 11.63 -12.32 -8.25
C VAL A 311 12.71 -11.33 -7.83
N ALA A 312 12.44 -10.52 -6.81
CA ALA A 312 13.40 -9.54 -6.29
C ALA A 312 14.66 -10.21 -5.73
N ILE A 313 14.52 -11.34 -5.02
CA ILE A 313 15.66 -12.15 -4.57
C ILE A 313 16.46 -12.69 -5.77
N ALA A 314 15.78 -13.18 -6.81
CA ALA A 314 16.45 -13.68 -8.01
C ALA A 314 17.23 -12.56 -8.73
N LYS A 315 16.63 -11.37 -8.86
CA LYS A 315 17.26 -10.17 -9.46
C LYS A 315 18.47 -9.66 -8.68
N ALA A 316 18.45 -9.77 -7.35
CA ALA A 316 19.59 -9.41 -6.51
C ALA A 316 20.76 -10.39 -6.65
N GLU A 317 20.57 -11.58 -7.22
CA GLU A 317 21.57 -12.65 -7.39
C GLU A 317 22.21 -13.17 -6.09
N HIS A 318 21.80 -12.66 -4.92
CA HIS A 318 22.26 -13.11 -3.62
C HIS A 318 21.17 -12.91 -2.55
N PRO A 319 21.16 -13.73 -1.48
CA PRO A 319 20.13 -13.65 -0.44
C PRO A 319 20.20 -12.32 0.33
N PRO A 320 19.06 -11.86 0.89
CA PRO A 320 19.04 -10.70 1.77
C PRO A 320 19.81 -11.00 3.07
N VAL A 321 20.52 -10.00 3.57
CA VAL A 321 21.27 -10.08 4.84
C VAL A 321 20.36 -9.95 6.06
N LYS A 322 19.16 -9.39 5.88
CA LYS A 322 18.12 -9.28 6.89
C LYS A 322 16.75 -9.36 6.24
N VAL A 323 15.81 -9.99 6.94
CA VAL A 323 14.39 -10.04 6.59
C VAL A 323 13.62 -9.50 7.79
N ALA A 324 12.66 -8.61 7.55
CA ALA A 324 11.74 -8.12 8.57
C ALA A 324 10.30 -8.19 8.04
N GLU A 325 9.38 -8.66 8.86
CA GLU A 325 7.97 -8.84 8.50
C GLU A 325 7.10 -8.14 9.55
N SER A 326 6.08 -7.43 9.09
CA SER A 326 4.97 -6.91 9.89
C SER A 326 3.65 -7.44 9.35
N GLU A 327 2.53 -7.07 9.95
CA GLU A 327 1.20 -7.57 9.56
C GLU A 327 0.86 -7.42 8.07
N GLN A 328 1.41 -6.41 7.41
CA GLN A 328 1.08 -6.07 6.02
C GLN A 328 2.31 -5.87 5.13
N LEU A 329 3.51 -5.84 5.69
CA LEU A 329 4.72 -5.51 4.94
C LEU A 329 5.81 -6.56 5.17
N LEU A 330 6.51 -6.88 4.08
CA LEU A 330 7.72 -7.68 4.10
C LEU A 330 8.88 -6.80 3.63
N SER A 331 9.99 -6.80 4.35
CA SER A 331 11.19 -6.03 4.03
C SER A 331 12.40 -6.94 3.87
N TYR A 332 13.08 -6.81 2.74
CA TYR A 332 14.37 -7.43 2.48
C TYR A 332 15.48 -6.39 2.45
N TYR A 333 16.61 -6.74 3.05
CA TYR A 333 17.76 -5.86 3.13
C TYR A 333 18.96 -6.51 2.46
N TRP A 334 19.67 -5.74 1.63
CA TRP A 334 20.93 -6.12 1.02
C TRP A 334 21.99 -5.07 1.32
N HIS A 335 23.23 -5.53 1.46
CA HIS A 335 24.38 -4.64 1.62
C HIS A 335 25.20 -4.67 0.32
N VAL A 336 25.38 -3.52 -0.32
CA VAL A 336 26.16 -3.41 -1.56
C VAL A 336 27.60 -2.97 -1.28
N SER A 337 28.49 -3.13 -2.27
CA SER A 337 29.95 -2.88 -2.11
C SER A 337 30.29 -1.44 -1.72
N SER A 338 29.44 -0.47 -2.04
CA SER A 338 29.59 0.93 -1.62
C SER A 338 29.29 1.18 -0.14
N GLY A 339 28.85 0.16 0.60
CA GLY A 339 28.42 0.28 2.00
C GLY A 339 26.96 0.70 2.16
N ILE A 340 26.26 1.03 1.07
CA ILE A 340 24.83 1.35 1.08
C ILE A 340 24.03 0.10 1.45
N VAL A 341 22.97 0.30 2.23
CA VAL A 341 21.97 -0.75 2.48
C VAL A 341 20.74 -0.48 1.62
N VAL A 342 20.39 -1.44 0.78
CA VAL A 342 19.15 -1.44 -0.01
C VAL A 342 18.08 -2.16 0.80
N GLN A 343 16.95 -1.49 1.05
CA GLN A 343 15.75 -2.07 1.65
C GLN A 343 14.64 -2.10 0.60
N ALA A 344 14.18 -3.29 0.22
CA ALA A 344 12.98 -3.45 -0.61
C ALA A 344 11.79 -3.81 0.30
N VAL A 345 10.70 -3.05 0.19
CA VAL A 345 9.48 -3.23 0.98
C VAL A 345 8.34 -3.69 0.08
N PHE A 346 7.77 -4.83 0.39
CA PHE A 346 6.68 -5.48 -0.33
C PHE A 346 5.38 -5.37 0.46
N SER A 347 4.27 -5.10 -0.24
CA SER A 347 2.92 -5.28 0.29
C SER A 347 2.63 -6.78 0.40
N LEU A 348 2.29 -7.29 1.58
CA LEU A 348 1.84 -8.68 1.77
C LEU A 348 0.41 -8.90 1.23
N ILE A 349 -0.38 -7.83 1.18
CA ILE A 349 -1.75 -7.84 0.65
C ILE A 349 -1.69 -8.06 -0.86
N ASP A 350 -0.93 -7.24 -1.58
CA ASP A 350 -0.79 -7.31 -3.04
C ASP A 350 0.31 -8.28 -3.51
N TRP A 351 1.20 -8.68 -2.60
CA TRP A 351 2.38 -9.50 -2.88
C TRP A 351 3.37 -8.86 -3.88
N GLN A 352 3.58 -7.55 -3.76
CA GLN A 352 4.29 -6.73 -4.74
C GLN A 352 5.26 -5.75 -4.09
N LEU A 353 6.38 -5.47 -4.77
CA LEU A 353 7.31 -4.42 -4.39
C LEU A 353 6.61 -3.06 -4.42
N ALA A 354 6.56 -2.37 -3.28
CA ALA A 354 5.91 -1.08 -3.10
C ALA A 354 6.91 0.06 -2.88
N ARG A 355 8.04 -0.20 -2.23
CA ARG A 355 9.06 0.83 -1.92
C ARG A 355 10.47 0.27 -1.99
N VAL A 356 11.42 1.11 -2.36
CA VAL A 356 12.85 0.83 -2.20
C VAL A 356 13.51 1.98 -1.46
N THR A 357 14.16 1.69 -0.34
CA THR A 357 14.91 2.67 0.45
C THR A 357 16.40 2.38 0.36
N LEU A 358 17.19 3.40 0.03
CA LEU A 358 18.65 3.37 0.08
C LEU A 358 19.09 4.07 1.35
N HIS A 359 19.80 3.36 2.22
CA HIS A 359 20.35 3.90 3.46
C HIS A 359 21.83 4.20 3.28
N ALA A 360 22.25 5.38 3.74
CA ALA A 360 23.65 5.79 3.70
C ALA A 360 24.57 4.82 4.47
N PRO A 361 25.84 4.66 4.08
CA PRO A 361 26.75 3.69 4.72
C PRO A 361 26.87 3.82 6.23
N VAL A 362 26.87 5.06 6.75
CA VAL A 362 26.91 5.34 8.19
C VAL A 362 25.71 4.77 8.96
N ARG A 363 24.61 4.47 8.27
CA ARG A 363 23.38 3.89 8.85
C ARG A 363 23.38 2.36 8.84
N ALA A 364 24.25 1.71 8.08
CA ALA A 364 24.22 0.27 7.84
C ALA A 364 24.13 -0.55 9.15
N ALA A 365 25.01 -0.26 10.11
CA ALA A 365 25.02 -0.95 11.40
C ALA A 365 23.73 -0.74 12.23
N SER A 366 23.05 0.40 12.10
CA SER A 366 21.80 0.65 12.82
C SER A 366 20.60 -0.03 12.17
N VAL A 367 20.56 -0.05 10.84
CA VAL A 367 19.45 -0.62 10.05
C VAL A 367 19.49 -2.14 10.05
N LEU A 368 20.69 -2.73 10.02
CA LEU A 368 20.88 -4.18 9.96
C LEU A 368 20.85 -4.86 11.33
N LYS A 369 20.79 -4.12 12.44
CA LYS A 369 20.56 -4.74 13.75
C LYS A 369 19.23 -5.49 13.74
N GLU A 370 19.24 -6.72 14.24
CA GLU A 370 18.00 -7.44 14.53
C GLU A 370 17.21 -6.66 15.58
N PRO A 371 15.88 -6.53 15.43
CA PRO A 371 15.07 -6.04 16.54
C PRO A 371 15.29 -6.97 17.73
N LEU A 372 15.54 -6.40 18.91
CA LEU A 372 15.52 -7.15 20.17
C LEU A 372 14.16 -7.86 20.21
N ARG A 373 14.17 -9.20 20.14
CA ARG A 373 12.96 -10.00 20.35
C ARG A 373 12.51 -9.74 21.78
N THR A 374 11.53 -8.86 21.95
CA THR A 374 10.78 -8.79 23.19
C THR A 374 9.99 -10.08 23.27
N VAL A 375 10.51 -11.05 24.02
CA VAL A 375 9.74 -12.20 24.46
C VAL A 375 8.70 -11.64 25.43
N ILE A 376 7.44 -11.57 24.99
CA ILE A 376 6.29 -11.36 25.87
C ILE A 376 5.75 -12.74 26.23
#